data_AF-A0A397GJK1-F1
#
_entry.id   AF-A0A397GJK1-F1
#
_cell.length_a   1.000
_cell.length_b   1.000
_cell.length_c   1.000
_cell.angle_alpha   90.00
_cell.angle_beta   90.00
_cell.angle_gamma   90.00
#
_symmetry.space_group_name_H-M   'P 1'
#
loop_
_entity.id
_entity.type
_entity.pdbx_description
1 polymer ?
#
loop_
_entity_poly.entity_id
_entity_poly.type
_entity_poly.pdbx_seq_one_letter_code
_entity_poly.pdbx_strand_id
1 'polypeptide(L)' 'MPCNWLLVSETRFCGNQTKEQYCASHAFKIQNGVIIPEPCKECGRGTKSSVQLCVPCGQA' A
#
# COMPACT_ATOMS: atom_id res chain seq x y z
N MET A 1 6.10 5.83 -15.15
CA MET A 1 6.61 5.67 -13.77
C MET A 1 6.03 4.41 -13.15
N PRO A 2 6.67 3.80 -12.13
CA PRO A 2 6.09 2.67 -11.41
C PRO A 2 4.91 3.12 -10.55
N CYS A 3 3.96 2.21 -10.30
CA CYS A 3 2.79 2.48 -9.48
C CYS A 3 3.17 2.57 -8.00
N ASN A 4 2.81 3.66 -7.34
CA ASN A 4 3.12 3.92 -5.91
C ASN A 4 2.21 3.16 -4.94
N TRP A 5 1.58 2.07 -5.37
CA TRP A 5 0.75 1.26 -4.50
C TRP A 5 1.61 0.28 -3.70
N LEU A 6 1.71 0.46 -2.39
CA LEU A 6 2.44 -0.46 -1.53
C LEU A 6 1.64 -1.76 -1.34
N LEU A 7 2.28 -2.92 -1.56
CA LEU A 7 1.60 -4.20 -1.40
C LEU A 7 1.44 -4.54 0.09
N VAL A 8 0.26 -5.04 0.46
CA VAL A 8 -0.03 -5.39 1.85
C VAL A 8 0.87 -6.54 2.29
N SER A 9 1.44 -6.42 3.49
CA SER A 9 2.41 -7.37 4.07
C SER A 9 3.74 -7.48 3.33
N GLU A 10 3.98 -6.68 2.29
CA GLU A 10 5.25 -6.62 1.57
C GLU A 10 5.87 -5.22 1.69
N THR A 11 7.18 -5.13 1.52
CA THR A 11 7.92 -3.85 1.49
C THR A 11 8.02 -3.26 0.08
N ARG A 12 7.48 -3.96 -0.93
CA ARG A 12 7.58 -3.55 -2.33
C ARG A 12 6.30 -2.86 -2.82
N PHE A 13 6.51 -1.90 -3.71
CA PHE A 13 5.43 -1.25 -4.44
C PHE A 13 4.97 -2.09 -5.63
N CYS A 14 3.82 -1.74 -6.18
CA CYS A 14 3.29 -2.33 -7.39
C CYS A 14 4.27 -2.10 -8.56
N GLY A 15 4.71 -3.18 -9.19
CA GLY A 15 5.61 -3.13 -10.34
C GLY A 15 4.98 -2.69 -11.66
N ASN A 16 3.66 -2.44 -11.68
CA ASN A 16 2.99 -2.04 -12.91
C ASN A 16 3.38 -0.62 -13.32
N GLN A 17 3.57 -0.43 -14.62
CA GLN A 17 3.76 0.90 -15.18
C GLN A 17 2.47 1.70 -15.13
N THR A 18 2.60 2.99 -14.88
CA THR A 18 1.50 3.95 -14.91
C THR A 18 1.97 5.29 -15.48
N LYS A 19 0.99 6.04 -16.01
CA LYS A 19 1.12 7.43 -16.42
C LYS A 19 0.90 8.42 -15.27
N GLU A 20 0.33 7.96 -14.15
CA GLU A 20 -0.01 8.75 -12.96
C GLU A 20 0.61 8.14 -11.70
N GLN A 21 0.12 8.48 -10.50
CA GLN A 21 0.61 7.94 -9.23
C GLN A 21 0.26 6.44 -9.06
N TYR A 22 -0.89 6.01 -9.58
CA TYR A 22 -1.39 4.64 -9.46
C TYR A 22 -1.72 4.05 -10.83
N CYS A 23 -1.56 2.73 -11.02
CA CYS A 23 -2.03 2.06 -12.24
C CYS A 23 -3.56 2.02 -12.28
N ALA A 24 -4.15 1.80 -13.46
CA ALA A 24 -5.60 1.83 -13.65
C ALA A 24 -6.37 0.96 -12.62
N SER A 25 -5.86 -0.23 -12.31
CA SER A 25 -6.47 -1.13 -11.32
C SER A 25 -6.46 -0.55 -9.90
N HIS A 26 -5.40 0.16 -9.51
CA HIS A 26 -5.30 0.77 -8.19
C HIS A 26 -6.04 2.10 -8.10
N ALA A 27 -6.01 2.91 -9.17
CA ALA A 27 -6.84 4.10 -9.29
C ALA A 27 -8.33 3.75 -9.15
N PHE A 28 -8.79 2.67 -9.81
CA PHE A 28 -10.14 2.16 -9.66
C PHE A 28 -10.46 1.77 -8.21
N LYS A 29 -9.55 1.08 -7.51
CA LYS A 29 -9.74 0.73 -6.08
C LYS A 29 -9.90 1.98 -5.20
N ILE A 30 -9.10 3.01 -5.44
CA ILE A 30 -9.17 4.28 -4.69
C ILE A 30 -10.52 4.94 -4.92
N GLN A 31 -11.01 4.97 -6.17
CA GLN A 31 -12.34 5.50 -6.49
C GLN A 31 -13.47 4.73 -5.81
N ASN A 32 -13.27 3.44 -5.54
CA ASN A 32 -14.23 2.60 -4.80
C ASN A 32 -14.07 2.70 -3.27
N GLY A 33 -13.25 3.63 -2.76
CA GLY A 33 -13.08 3.85 -1.32
C GLY A 33 -12.15 2.84 -0.64
N VAL A 34 -11.35 2.08 -1.39
CA VAL A 34 -10.35 1.19 -0.79
C VAL A 34 -9.23 2.02 -0.16
N ILE A 35 -8.93 1.72 1.10
CA ILE A 35 -7.82 2.33 1.84
C ILE A 35 -6.49 1.99 1.14
N ILE A 36 -5.73 3.04 0.83
CA ILE A 36 -4.38 2.93 0.28
C ILE A 36 -3.48 2.36 1.37
N PRO A 37 -2.76 1.26 1.12
CA PRO A 37 -1.81 0.74 2.09
C PRO A 37 -0.66 1.71 2.31
N GLU A 38 -0.36 1.98 3.57
CA GLU A 38 0.76 2.80 4.00
C GLU A 38 1.87 1.92 4.59
N PRO A 39 3.14 2.36 4.58
CA PRO A 39 4.23 1.59 5.17
C PRO A 39 4.08 1.47 6.69
N CYS A 40 4.29 0.27 7.22
CA CYS A 40 4.40 0.03 8.64
C CYS A 40 5.58 0.84 9.21
N LYS A 41 5.36 1.56 10.31
CA LYS A 41 6.38 2.39 10.97
C LYS A 41 7.62 1.60 11.40
N GLU A 42 7.44 0.33 11.77
CA GLU A 42 8.52 -0.51 12.30
C GLU A 42 9.29 -1.26 11.20
N CYS A 43 8.58 -1.86 10.24
CA CYS A 43 9.19 -2.77 9.26
C CYS A 43 9.01 -2.36 7.78
N GLY A 44 8.33 -1.25 7.51
CA GLY A 44 8.09 -0.74 6.15
C GLY A 44 7.13 -1.57 5.30
N ARG A 45 6.55 -2.66 5.83
CA ARG A 45 5.56 -3.48 5.10
C ARG A 45 4.26 -2.71 4.92
N GLY A 46 3.63 -2.83 3.75
CA GLY A 46 2.32 -2.24 3.50
C GLY A 46 1.27 -2.72 4.50
N THR A 47 0.58 -1.78 5.12
CA THR A 47 -0.51 -2.03 6.05
C THR A 47 -1.67 -1.10 5.73
N LYS A 48 -2.90 -1.61 5.91
CA LYS A 48 -4.12 -0.80 5.82
C LYS A 48 -4.59 -0.33 7.20
N SER A 49 -3.75 -0.51 8.22
CA SER A 49 -4.05 -0.15 9.59
C SER A 49 -3.94 1.36 9.77
N SER A 50 -4.93 1.97 10.41
CA SER A 50 -4.94 3.42 10.71
C SER A 50 -3.80 3.84 11.62
N VAL A 51 -3.24 2.92 12.42
CA VAL A 51 -2.07 3.19 13.28
C VAL A 51 -0.73 2.98 12.55
N GLN A 52 -0.76 2.65 11.25
CA GLN A 52 0.43 2.36 10.43
C GLN A 52 1.34 1.29 11.05
N LEU A 53 0.73 0.28 11.67
CA LEU A 53 1.40 -0.94 12.13
C LEU A 53 0.84 -2.14 11.37
N CYS A 54 1.71 -3.01 10.88
CA CYS A 54 1.29 -4.30 10.34
C CYS A 54 0.98 -5.26 11.50
N VAL A 55 0.16 -6.29 11.24
CA VAL A 55 -0.23 -7.31 12.24
C VAL A 55 0.97 -7.83 13.06
N PRO A 56 2.09 -8.28 12.45
CA PRO A 56 3.20 -8.81 13.23
C PRO A 56 3.95 -7.77 14.07
N CYS A 57 3.88 -6.47 13.74
CA CYS A 57 4.48 -5.42 14.57
C CYS A 57 3.53 -4.90 15.64
N GLY A 58 2.21 -4.99 15.42
CA GLY A 58 1.18 -4.55 16.37
C GLY A 58 0.76 -5.63 17.37
N GLN A 59 1.09 -6.89 17.11
CA GLN A 59 1.00 -7.97 18.09
C GLN A 59 2.29 -7.97 18.91
N ALA A 60 2.35 -7.10 19.92
CA ALA A 60 3.36 -7.12 20.99
C ALA A 60 2.69 -7.51 22.31
#